data_AF-A0A9E5TFQ5-F1
#
_entry.id   AF-A0A9E5TFQ5-F1
#
_cell.length_a   1.000
_cell.length_b   1.000
_cell.length_c   1.000
_cell.angle_alpha   90.00
_cell.angle_beta   90.00
_cell.angle_gamma   90.00
#
_symmetry.space_group_name_H-M   'P 1'
#
loop_
_entity.id
_entity.type
_entity.pdbx_description
1 polymer ?
#
loop_
_entity_poly.entity_id
_entity_poly.type
_entity_poly.pdbx_seq_one_letter_code
_entity_poly.pdbx_strand_id
1 'polypeptide(L)'
;LAMNVIVPKAMELGIPMERLYLDPLALTVNGMQEHAMETINAVRMFKMMLDPPPMTTIGLSNVSNTTPHEGRSLLNRIFLVML
;
A
#
# COMPACT_ATOMS: atom_id res chain seq x y z
N LEU A 1 7.54 7.27 10.50
CA LEU A 1 6.97 7.13 11.86
C LEU A 1 6.50 5.70 12.14
N ALA A 2 5.53 5.12 11.42
CA ALA A 2 5.08 3.74 11.66
C ALA A 2 6.15 2.66 11.39
N MET A 3 6.92 2.80 10.30
CA MET A 3 7.97 1.84 9.93
C MET A 3 9.07 1.70 10.98
N ASN A 4 9.42 2.80 11.65
CA ASN A 4 10.43 2.82 12.71
C ASN A 4 9.95 2.13 14.00
N VAL A 5 8.69 1.73 14.07
CA VAL A 5 8.10 0.99 15.19
C VAL A 5 7.82 -0.45 14.78
N ILE A 6 7.17 -0.66 13.63
CA ILE A 6 6.73 -1.98 13.17
C ILE A 6 7.92 -2.88 12.86
N VAL A 7 8.92 -2.39 12.10
CA VAL A 7 10.05 -3.22 11.65
C VAL A 7 10.94 -3.64 12.83
N PRO A 8 11.42 -2.72 13.70
CA PRO A 8 12.22 -3.12 14.85
C PRO A 8 11.47 -4.09 15.77
N LYS A 9 10.17 -3.88 15.98
CA LYS A 9 9.38 -4.79 16.82
C LYS A 9 9.21 -6.17 16.19
N ALA A 10 8.99 -6.25 14.88
CA ALA A 10 8.93 -7.52 14.17
C ALA A 10 10.26 -8.28 14.27
N MET A 11 11.39 -7.58 14.15
CA MET A 11 12.73 -8.17 14.32
C MET A 11 12.98 -8.65 15.75
N GLU A 12 12.60 -7.86 16.77
CA GLU A 12 12.70 -8.24 18.19
C GLU A 12 11.91 -9.53 18.49
N LEU A 13 10.75 -9.69 17.86
CA LEU A 13 9.91 -10.87 17.98
C LEU A 13 10.36 -12.05 17.09
N GLY A 14 11.44 -11.90 16.33
CA GLY A 14 11.97 -12.94 15.44
C GLY A 14 11.08 -13.23 14.23
N ILE A 15 10.24 -12.29 13.81
CA ILE A 15 9.39 -12.44 12.61
C ILE A 15 10.27 -12.26 11.37
N PRO A 16 10.35 -13.25 10.47
CA PRO A 16 11.09 -13.13 9.22
C PRO A 16 10.54 -11.99 8.35
N MET A 17 11.40 -11.18 7.75
CA MET A 17 10.97 -10.03 6.93
C MET A 17 10.15 -10.46 5.69
N GLU A 18 10.40 -11.65 5.15
CA GLU A 18 9.60 -12.26 4.07
C GLU A 18 8.14 -12.54 4.47
N ARG A 19 7.83 -12.59 5.77
CA ARG A 19 6.47 -12.75 6.30
C ARG A 19 5.83 -11.41 6.68
N LEU A 20 6.55 -10.30 6.53
CA LEU A 20 6.03 -8.96 6.79
C LEU A 20 5.52 -8.33 5.50
N TYR A 21 4.21 -8.09 5.45
CA TYR A 21 3.54 -7.41 4.35
C TYR A 21 3.09 -6.04 4.82
N LEU A 22 3.59 -4.99 4.14
CA LEU A 22 3.26 -3.61 4.45
C LEU A 22 2.11 -3.14 3.55
N ASP A 23 1.04 -2.65 4.17
CA ASP A 23 -0.10 -2.04 3.48
C ASP A 23 -0.07 -0.51 3.67
N PRO A 24 0.09 0.29 2.61
CA PRO A 24 0.08 1.75 2.68
C PRO A 24 -1.33 2.34 2.91
N LEU A 25 -2.38 1.52 2.97
CA LEU A 25 -3.79 1.87 3.13
C LEU A 25 -4.33 2.73 1.97
N ALA A 26 -4.70 2.08 0.86
CA ALA A 26 -5.41 2.75 -0.23
C ALA A 26 -6.74 3.37 0.26
N LEU A 27 -6.95 4.64 -0.08
CA LEU A 27 -8.19 5.38 0.12
C LEU A 27 -8.94 5.52 -1.22
N THR A 28 -10.24 5.84 -1.16
CA THR A 28 -11.02 6.08 -2.38
C THR A 28 -10.51 7.28 -3.14
N VAL A 29 -10.54 7.23 -4.48
CA VAL A 29 -10.29 8.41 -5.33
C VAL A 29 -11.45 9.40 -5.34
N ASN A 30 -12.64 9.00 -4.88
CA ASN A 30 -13.79 9.88 -4.80
C ASN A 30 -13.61 10.88 -3.65
N GLY A 31 -13.23 12.12 -3.99
CA GLY A 31 -13.00 13.20 -3.02
C GLY A 31 -11.67 13.13 -2.26
N MET A 32 -10.78 12.20 -2.63
CA MET A 32 -9.49 11.94 -1.97
C MET A 32 -8.42 11.49 -3.00
N GLN A 33 -8.43 12.11 -4.19
CA GLN A 33 -7.66 11.65 -5.35
C GLN A 33 -6.13 11.72 -5.13
N GLU A 34 -5.66 12.72 -4.39
CA GLU A 34 -4.25 12.90 -4.02
C GLU A 34 -3.67 11.65 -3.33
N HIS A 35 -4.47 10.99 -2.49
CA HIS A 35 -4.09 9.81 -1.72
C HIS A 35 -3.74 8.60 -2.57
N ALA A 36 -4.22 8.51 -3.80
CA ALA A 36 -3.78 7.46 -4.73
C ALA A 36 -2.28 7.59 -5.04
N MET A 37 -1.78 8.81 -5.28
CA MET A 37 -0.37 9.04 -5.59
C MET A 37 0.50 8.92 -4.34
N GLU A 38 0.03 9.37 -3.17
CA GLU A 38 0.74 9.14 -1.91
C GLU A 38 0.87 7.65 -1.59
N THR A 39 -0.16 6.86 -1.89
CA THR A 39 -0.14 5.39 -1.73
C THR A 39 0.96 4.74 -2.58
N ILE A 40 1.05 5.10 -3.87
CA ILE A 40 2.09 4.59 -4.78
C ILE A 40 3.48 4.99 -4.29
N ASN A 41 3.65 6.25 -3.86
CA ASN A 41 4.91 6.74 -3.29
C ASN A 41 5.29 6.00 -2.00
N ALA A 42 4.32 5.65 -1.15
CA ALA A 42 4.56 4.87 0.05
C ALA A 42 5.05 3.46 -0.27
N VAL A 43 4.45 2.76 -1.25
CA VAL A 43 4.95 1.46 -1.73
C VAL A 43 6.40 1.57 -2.19
N ARG A 44 6.71 2.56 -3.02
CA ARG A 44 8.09 2.81 -3.48
C ARG A 44 9.05 3.06 -2.31
N MET A 45 8.64 3.89 -1.35
CA MET A 45 9.43 4.19 -0.15
C MET A 45 9.71 2.92 0.67
N PHE A 46 8.71 2.05 0.86
CA PHE A 46 8.90 0.79 1.59
C PHE A 46 9.98 -0.08 0.96
N LYS A 47 10.03 -0.16 -0.37
CA LYS A 47 11.06 -0.94 -1.08
C LYS A 47 12.48 -0.38 -0.93
N MET A 48 12.61 0.92 -0.65
CA MET A 48 13.91 1.59 -0.47
C MET A 48 14.40 1.60 0.98
N MET A 49 13.53 1.27 1.95
CA MET A 49 13.83 1.43 3.38
C MET A 49 14.62 0.27 3.99
N LEU A 50 14.52 -0.95 3.43
CA LEU A 50 15.16 -2.14 3.99
C LEU A 50 15.83 -2.97 2.88
N ASP A 51 16.82 -3.76 3.27
CA ASP A 51 17.48 -4.76 2.44
C ASP A 51 17.45 -6.12 3.18
N PRO A 52 16.76 -7.16 2.67
CA PRO A 52 16.00 -7.18 1.43
C PRO A 52 14.72 -6.31 1.48
N PRO A 53 14.21 -5.85 0.32
CA PRO A 53 12.98 -5.06 0.27
C PRO A 53 11.78 -5.81 0.89
N PRO A 54 10.98 -5.17 1.74
CA PRO A 54 9.83 -5.82 2.37
C PRO A 54 8.74 -6.13 1.35
N MET A 55 7.92 -7.13 1.64
CA MET A 55 6.72 -7.39 0.85
C MET A 55 5.67 -6.30 1.09
N THR A 56 4.82 -6.09 0.09
CA THR A 56 3.75 -5.08 0.13
C THR A 56 2.44 -5.70 -0.30
N THR A 57 1.35 -5.27 0.31
CA THR A 57 -0.01 -5.71 -0.02
C THR A 57 -0.93 -4.50 -0.05
N ILE A 58 -2.10 -4.64 -0.66
CA ILE A 58 -3.08 -3.56 -0.71
C ILE A 58 -4.50 -4.08 -0.88
N GLY A 59 -5.45 -3.45 -0.18
CA GLY A 59 -6.87 -3.58 -0.46
C GLY A 59 -7.25 -2.90 -1.77
N LEU A 60 -7.02 -3.54 -2.92
CA LEU A 60 -7.14 -2.91 -4.25
C LEU A 60 -8.49 -2.22 -4.49
N SER A 61 -9.60 -2.84 -4.09
CA SER A 61 -10.93 -2.28 -4.31
C SER A 61 -11.22 -0.99 -3.53
N ASN A 62 -10.40 -0.64 -2.53
CA ASN A 62 -10.59 0.57 -1.74
C ASN A 62 -10.45 1.83 -2.59
N VAL A 63 -9.57 1.80 -3.60
CA VAL A 63 -9.33 2.94 -4.50
C VAL A 63 -10.60 3.38 -5.23
N SER A 64 -11.53 2.45 -5.49
CA SER A 64 -12.77 2.75 -6.20
C SER A 64 -14.01 2.76 -5.31
N ASN A 65 -13.87 2.65 -3.98
CA ASN A 65 -15.00 2.77 -3.05
C ASN A 65 -15.81 4.05 -3.32
N THR A 66 -17.12 3.98 -3.19
CA THR A 66 -18.06 5.11 -3.43
C THR A 66 -18.01 5.75 -4.83
N THR A 67 -17.27 5.20 -5.80
CA THR A 67 -17.35 5.58 -7.22
C THR A 67 -18.49 4.85 -7.93
N PRO A 68 -19.00 5.34 -9.07
CA PRO A 68 -20.00 4.63 -9.88
C PRO A 68 -19.55 3.20 -10.20
N HIS A 69 -20.48 2.25 -10.09
CA HIS A 69 -20.17 0.83 -10.17
C HIS A 69 -19.47 0.44 -11.48
N GLU A 70 -19.91 1.01 -12.60
CA GLU A 70 -19.37 0.86 -13.95
C GLU A 70 -17.90 1.32 -14.06
N GLY A 71 -17.45 2.27 -13.24
CA GLY A 71 -16.09 2.80 -13.25
C GLY A 71 -15.11 2.01 -12.38
N ARG A 72 -15.61 1.20 -11.42
CA ARG A 72 -14.76 0.53 -10.42
C ARG A 72 -13.71 -0.39 -11.03
N SER A 73 -14.10 -1.20 -12.01
CA SER A 73 -13.18 -2.14 -12.68
C SER A 73 -12.02 -1.42 -13.38
N LEU A 74 -12.30 -0.28 -14.01
CA LEU A 74 -11.30 0.55 -14.69
C LEU A 74 -10.31 1.17 -13.70
N LEU A 75 -10.82 1.74 -12.62
CA LEU A 75 -9.98 2.36 -11.59
C LEU A 75 -9.09 1.31 -10.90
N ASN A 76 -9.66 0.17 -10.51
CA ASN A 76 -8.91 -0.88 -9.83
C ASN A 76 -7.77 -1.41 -10.71
N ARG A 77 -8.00 -1.69 -12.00
CA ARG A 77 -6.95 -2.25 -12.87
C ARG A 77 -5.85 -1.23 -13.18
N ILE A 78 -6.20 0.03 -13.39
CA ILE A 78 -5.19 1.07 -13.64
C ILE A 78 -4.35 1.26 -12.38
N PHE A 79 -4.98 1.37 -11.22
CA PHE A 79 -4.27 1.54 -9.96
C PHE A 79 -3.33 0.36 -9.68
N LEU A 80 -3.77 -0.88 -9.95
CA LEU A 80 -2.91 -2.07 -9.85
C LEU A 80 -1.66 -2.00 -10.75
N VAL A 81 -1.79 -1.47 -11.97
CA VAL A 81 -0.65 -1.32 -12.90
C VAL A 81 0.29 -0.19 -12.48
N MET A 82 -0.21 0.81 -11.76
CA MET A 82 0.59 1.93 -11.26
C MET A 82 1.39 1.61 -9.99
N LEU A 83 0.97 0.59 -9.23
CA LEU A 83 1.61 0.10 -8.00
C LEU A 83 2.83 -0.79 -8.32
#